data_AF-A0AAJ0UDK5-F1
#
_entry.id   AF-A0AAJ0UDK5-F1
#
_cell.length_a   1.000
_cell.length_b   1.000
_cell.length_c   1.000
_cell.angle_alpha   90.00
_cell.angle_beta   90.00
_cell.angle_gamma   90.00
#
_symmetry.space_group_name_H-M   'P 1'
#
loop_
_entity.id
_entity.type
_entity.pdbx_description
1 polymer ?
#
loop_
_entity_poly.entity_id
_entity_poly.type
_entity_poly.pdbx_seq_one_letter_code
_entity_poly.pdbx_strand_id
1 'polypeptide(L)'
;MFATDLMASIREALFGLPDHRKGGNNQRYAIGDAALSALSVFFMQSPSFLDFQGRMQKERGANNANTLFGVHQIPSDQQIRNLLDPIDPEQVFAVFIERVEALHEQGALASHRGPHGGL
;
A
#
# COMPACT_ATOMS: atom_id res chain seq x y z
N MET A 1 -4.56 17.86 4.89
CA MET A 1 -5.79 17.24 5.42
C MET A 1 -6.25 16.14 4.46
N PHE A 2 -6.71 16.45 3.24
CA PHE A 2 -7.18 15.45 2.27
C PHE A 2 -6.24 14.25 1.99
N ALA A 3 -4.95 14.47 1.72
CA ALA A 3 -4.01 13.38 1.46
C ALA A 3 -3.79 12.47 2.69
N THR A 4 -3.91 13.03 3.89
CA THR A 4 -3.78 12.28 5.15
C THR A 4 -5.00 11.39 5.37
N ASP A 5 -6.20 11.91 5.09
CA ASP A 5 -7.46 11.18 5.23
C ASP A 5 -7.54 10.04 4.20
N LEU A 6 -7.09 10.29 2.96
CA LEU A 6 -6.97 9.28 1.91
C LEU A 6 -6.07 8.11 2.34
N MET A 7 -4.88 8.41 2.88
CA MET A 7 -3.95 7.37 3.32
C MET A 7 -4.45 6.63 4.56
N ALA A 8 -5.22 7.30 5.42
CA ALA A 8 -5.82 6.67 6.60
C ALA A 8 -6.87 5.62 6.19
N SER A 9 -7.79 5.95 5.28
CA SER A 9 -8.82 5.01 4.81
C SER A 9 -8.22 3.82 4.05
N ILE A 10 -7.18 4.06 3.23
CA ILE A 10 -6.45 2.98 2.56
C ILE A 10 -5.80 2.06 3.59
N ARG A 11 -5.11 2.62 4.60
CA ARG A 11 -4.50 1.82 5.68
C ARG A 11 -5.54 0.96 6.39
N GLU A 12 -6.67 1.54 6.75
CA GLU A 12 -7.75 0.81 7.44
C GLU A 12 -8.23 -0.39 6.61
N ALA A 13 -8.52 -0.18 5.33
CA ALA A 13 -8.93 -1.26 4.43
C ALA A 13 -7.86 -2.35 4.30
N LEU A 14 -6.58 -1.97 4.17
CA LEU A 14 -5.47 -2.92 4.01
C LEU A 14 -5.20 -3.74 5.29
N PHE A 15 -5.43 -3.17 6.48
CA PHE A 15 -5.34 -3.91 7.74
C PHE A 15 -6.57 -4.79 8.01
N GLY A 16 -7.69 -4.54 7.33
CA GLY A 16 -8.88 -5.39 7.34
C GLY A 16 -8.81 -6.61 6.42
N LEU A 17 -7.74 -6.76 5.62
CA LEU A 17 -7.58 -7.88 4.70
C LEU A 17 -7.53 -9.24 5.44
N PRO A 18 -8.12 -10.30 4.85
CA PRO A 18 -8.11 -11.62 5.47
C PRO A 18 -6.69 -12.19 5.55
N ASP A 19 -6.38 -12.82 6.68
CA ASP A 19 -5.16 -13.61 6.84
C ASP A 19 -5.47 -15.08 6.54
N HIS A 20 -5.02 -15.55 5.37
CA HIS A 20 -5.21 -16.95 4.93
C HIS A 20 -4.31 -17.94 5.68
N ARG A 21 -3.31 -17.45 6.41
CA ARG A 21 -2.34 -18.31 7.10
C ARG A 21 -2.99 -18.95 8.31
N LYS A 22 -2.66 -20.22 8.56
CA LYS A 22 -2.90 -20.84 9.87
C LYS A 22 -2.03 -20.13 10.90
N GLY A 23 -2.59 -19.79 12.07
CA GLY A 23 -1.88 -19.02 13.09
C GLY A 23 -0.56 -19.65 13.55
N GLY A 24 0.38 -18.82 13.99
CA GLY A 24 1.69 -19.25 14.49
C GLY A 24 2.87 -18.45 13.91
N ASN A 25 4.04 -19.07 13.83
CA ASN A 25 5.31 -18.41 13.50
C ASN A 25 5.39 -17.82 12.07
N ASN A 26 4.45 -18.17 11.19
CA ASN A 26 4.31 -17.62 9.84
C ASN A 26 3.61 -16.24 9.81
N GLN A 27 3.15 -15.72 10.96
CA GLN A 27 2.48 -14.41 11.09
C GLN A 27 3.39 -13.26 11.49
N ARG A 28 4.71 -13.39 11.29
CA ARG A 28 5.69 -12.33 11.60
C ARG A 28 5.33 -10.97 11.01
N TYR A 29 4.81 -10.95 9.77
CA TYR A 29 4.34 -9.75 9.09
C TYR A 29 2.82 -9.73 9.08
N ALA A 30 2.22 -8.60 9.45
CA ALA A 30 0.80 -8.36 9.23
C ALA A 30 0.51 -8.31 7.72
N ILE A 31 -0.67 -8.77 7.29
CA ILE A 31 -1.10 -8.66 5.89
C ILE A 31 -1.13 -7.19 5.46
N GLY A 32 -1.65 -6.30 6.32
CA GLY A 32 -1.67 -4.86 6.07
C GLY A 32 -0.28 -4.24 5.86
N ASP A 33 0.74 -4.67 6.61
CA ASP A 33 2.12 -4.20 6.41
C ASP A 33 2.67 -4.64 5.05
N ALA A 34 2.35 -5.86 4.61
CA ALA A 34 2.75 -6.35 3.29
C ALA A 34 2.03 -5.58 2.17
N ALA A 35 0.73 -5.32 2.32
CA ALA A 35 -0.06 -4.57 1.35
C ALA A 35 0.39 -3.11 1.23
N LEU A 36 0.66 -2.44 2.35
CA LEU A 36 1.22 -1.08 2.36
C LEU A 36 2.62 -1.03 1.76
N SER A 37 3.44 -2.06 2.00
CA SER A 37 4.75 -2.19 1.35
C SER A 37 4.59 -2.27 -0.17
N ALA A 38 3.67 -3.11 -0.67
CA ALA A 38 3.38 -3.21 -2.10
C ALA A 38 2.88 -1.88 -2.70
N LEU A 39 1.97 -1.19 -2.02
CA LEU A 39 1.48 0.13 -2.44
C LEU A 39 2.61 1.15 -2.52
N SER A 40 3.53 1.14 -1.55
CA SER A 40 4.61 2.12 -1.49
C SER A 40 5.58 2.05 -2.68
N VAL A 41 5.68 0.89 -3.34
CA VAL A 41 6.52 0.69 -4.54
C VAL A 41 6.16 1.69 -5.65
N PHE A 42 4.87 2.01 -5.82
CA PHE A 42 4.42 2.96 -6.85
C PHE A 42 4.91 4.40 -6.63
N PHE A 43 5.44 4.71 -5.45
CA PHE A 43 5.90 6.05 -5.07
C PHE A 43 7.43 6.14 -5.00
N MET A 44 8.14 5.11 -5.46
CA MET A 44 9.60 5.03 -5.37
C MET A 44 10.27 5.07 -6.74
N GLN A 45 11.31 5.89 -6.86
CA GLN A 45 12.19 5.92 -8.04
C GLN A 45 13.41 5.02 -7.82
N SER A 46 13.19 3.73 -7.51
CA SER A 46 14.26 2.77 -7.30
C SER A 46 13.93 1.43 -7.95
N PRO A 47 14.92 0.75 -8.57
CA PRO A 47 14.72 -0.57 -9.16
C PRO A 47 14.49 -1.68 -8.11
N SER A 48 14.76 -1.40 -6.83
CA SER A 48 14.51 -2.30 -5.71
C SER A 48 13.91 -1.53 -4.54
N PHE A 49 12.75 -2.00 -4.08
CA PHE A 49 12.01 -1.48 -2.93
C PHE A 49 12.84 -1.62 -1.65
N LEU A 50 13.31 -2.85 -1.37
CA LEU A 50 14.11 -3.14 -0.19
C LEU A 50 15.41 -2.33 -0.16
N ASP A 51 16.10 -2.23 -1.29
CA ASP A 51 17.37 -1.49 -1.33
C ASP A 51 17.15 0.01 -1.14
N PHE A 52 16.03 0.56 -1.62
CA PHE A 52 15.67 1.94 -1.37
C PHE A 52 15.37 2.20 0.11
N GLN A 53 14.55 1.36 0.72
CA GLN A 53 14.18 1.48 2.12
C GLN A 53 15.38 1.26 3.05
N GLY A 54 16.23 0.28 2.76
CA GLY A 54 17.47 0.02 3.49
C GLY A 54 18.48 1.15 3.40
N ARG A 55 18.68 1.74 2.20
CA ARG A 55 19.56 2.91 2.02
C ARG A 55 19.06 4.12 2.81
N MET A 56 17.77 4.46 2.70
CA MET A 56 17.19 5.56 3.47
C MET A 56 17.34 5.35 4.98
N GLN A 57 17.06 4.14 5.46
CA GLN A 57 17.23 3.82 6.88
C GLN A 57 18.68 4.01 7.33
N LYS A 58 19.66 3.58 6.52
CA LYS A 58 21.09 3.71 6.83
C LYS A 58 21.57 5.16 6.79
N GLU A 59 21.12 5.93 5.81
CA GLU A 59 21.59 7.31 5.58
C GLU A 59 20.88 8.34 6.46
N ARG A 60 19.60 8.12 6.78
CA ARG A 60 18.72 9.12 7.40
C ARG A 60 18.08 8.66 8.71
N GLY A 61 18.27 7.40 9.11
CA GLY A 61 17.66 6.82 10.32
C GLY A 61 16.15 6.59 10.22
N ALA A 62 15.54 6.91 9.07
CA ALA A 62 14.11 6.74 8.81
C ALA A 62 13.90 6.39 7.33
N ASN A 63 12.74 5.80 7.01
CA ASN A 63 12.41 5.39 5.66
C ASN A 63 10.92 5.62 5.36
N ASN A 64 10.57 5.87 4.09
CA ASN A 64 9.21 6.27 3.70
C ASN A 64 8.15 5.20 3.97
N ALA A 65 8.46 3.91 3.84
CA ALA A 65 7.56 2.82 4.21
C ALA A 65 7.08 2.98 5.66
N ASN A 66 7.97 3.29 6.59
CA ASN A 66 7.58 3.55 7.97
C ASN A 66 6.91 4.92 8.18
N THR A 67 7.51 6.02 7.69
CA THR A 67 7.05 7.37 8.05
C THR A 67 5.86 7.87 7.23
N LEU A 68 5.79 7.55 5.93
CA LEU A 68 4.72 7.98 5.03
C LEU A 68 3.61 6.94 4.95
N PHE A 69 3.99 5.66 4.84
CA PHE A 69 3.04 4.56 4.66
C PHE A 69 2.72 3.81 5.94
N GLY A 70 3.43 4.04 7.06
CA GLY A 70 3.17 3.37 8.35
C GLY A 70 3.31 1.86 8.32
N VAL A 71 4.23 1.34 7.52
CA VAL A 71 4.67 -0.06 7.54
C VAL A 71 5.52 -0.29 8.79
N HIS A 72 5.11 -1.22 9.63
CA HIS A 72 5.82 -1.52 10.89
C HIS A 72 6.97 -2.50 10.66
N GLN A 73 6.72 -3.54 9.87
CA GLN A 73 7.74 -4.49 9.44
C GLN A 73 7.73 -4.63 7.93
N ILE A 74 8.83 -4.25 7.29
CA ILE A 74 8.99 -4.31 5.83
C ILE A 74 9.30 -5.76 5.43
N PRO A 75 8.40 -6.48 4.72
CA PRO A 75 8.67 -7.82 4.23
C PRO A 75 9.52 -7.76 2.95
N SER A 76 10.14 -8.89 2.58
CA SER A 76 10.81 -9.00 1.28
C SER A 76 9.80 -9.08 0.14
N ASP A 77 10.23 -8.79 -1.09
CA ASP A 77 9.38 -8.90 -2.29
C ASP A 77 8.71 -10.28 -2.42
N GLN A 78 9.48 -11.35 -2.18
CA GLN A 78 8.93 -12.72 -2.18
C GLN A 78 7.89 -12.91 -1.09
N GLN A 79 8.13 -12.35 0.10
CA GLN A 79 7.19 -12.45 1.20
C GLN A 79 5.93 -11.61 0.96
N ILE A 80 6.04 -10.46 0.30
CA ILE A 80 4.90 -9.66 -0.15
C ILE A 80 4.01 -10.50 -1.06
N ARG A 81 4.58 -11.15 -2.10
CA ARG A 81 3.82 -12.04 -3.01
C ARG A 81 3.17 -13.21 -2.27
N ASN A 82 3.92 -13.90 -1.42
CA ASN A 82 3.39 -15.02 -0.63
C ASN A 82 2.17 -14.61 0.23
N LEU A 83 2.14 -13.36 0.71
CA LEU A 83 1.06 -12.86 1.55
C LEU A 83 -0.13 -12.36 0.73
N LEU A 84 0.11 -11.69 -0.41
CA LEU A 84 -0.92 -10.98 -1.16
C LEU A 84 -1.48 -11.75 -2.36
N ASP A 85 -0.71 -12.62 -3.00
CA ASP A 85 -1.17 -13.39 -4.17
C ASP A 85 -2.46 -14.22 -3.89
N PRO A 86 -2.68 -14.76 -2.68
CA PRO A 86 -3.92 -15.48 -2.37
C PRO A 86 -5.13 -14.58 -2.02
N ILE A 87 -4.95 -13.26 -1.93
CA ILE A 87 -6.02 -12.33 -1.56
C ILE A 87 -6.75 -11.89 -2.82
N ASP A 88 -8.06 -12.08 -2.84
CA ASP A 88 -8.89 -11.66 -3.96
C ASP A 88 -8.86 -10.13 -4.13
N PRO A 89 -8.63 -9.58 -5.34
CA PRO A 89 -8.71 -8.15 -5.60
C PRO A 89 -10.04 -7.50 -5.17
N GLU A 90 -11.15 -8.25 -5.13
CA GLU A 90 -12.44 -7.77 -4.63
C GLU A 90 -12.35 -7.22 -3.19
N GLN A 91 -11.40 -7.70 -2.38
CA GLN A 91 -11.20 -7.24 -1.00
C GLN A 91 -10.77 -5.77 -0.90
N VAL A 92 -10.18 -5.20 -1.96
CA VAL A 92 -9.75 -3.79 -2.00
C VAL A 92 -10.57 -2.93 -2.96
N PHE A 93 -11.51 -3.54 -3.70
CA PHE A 93 -12.26 -2.84 -4.75
C PHE A 93 -13.11 -1.69 -4.21
N ALA A 94 -13.80 -1.91 -3.08
CA ALA A 94 -14.66 -0.90 -2.48
C ALA A 94 -13.88 0.37 -2.08
N VAL A 95 -12.75 0.22 -1.38
CA VAL A 95 -11.92 1.38 -1.00
C VAL A 95 -11.32 2.05 -2.23
N PHE A 96 -10.97 1.30 -3.28
CA PHE A 96 -10.47 1.90 -4.52
C PHE A 96 -11.51 2.81 -5.17
N ILE A 97 -12.72 2.30 -5.41
CA ILE A 97 -13.81 3.08 -6.04
C ILE A 97 -14.15 4.32 -5.22
N GLU A 98 -14.39 4.15 -3.92
CA GLU A 98 -14.75 5.27 -3.04
C GLU A 98 -13.68 6.38 -3.07
N ARG A 99 -12.40 6.02 -3.09
CA ARG A 99 -11.32 7.01 -3.13
C ARG A 99 -11.16 7.67 -4.49
N VAL A 100 -11.34 6.93 -5.59
CA VAL A 100 -11.31 7.50 -6.94
C VAL A 100 -12.47 8.46 -7.15
N GLU A 101 -13.67 8.11 -6.68
CA GLU A 101 -14.85 8.99 -6.73
C GLU A 101 -14.63 10.26 -5.91
N ALA A 102 -14.13 10.14 -4.67
CA ALA A 102 -13.82 11.31 -3.84
C ALA A 102 -12.77 12.23 -4.49
N LEU A 103 -11.74 11.65 -5.15
CA LEU A 103 -10.75 12.41 -5.91
C LEU A 103 -11.37 13.10 -7.14
N HIS A 104 -12.34 12.45 -7.79
CA HIS A 104 -13.06 13.02 -8.92
C HIS A 104 -13.93 14.21 -8.51
N GLU A 105 -14.74 14.06 -7.46
CA GLU A 105 -15.65 15.10 -6.94
C GLU A 105 -14.90 16.36 -6.50
N GLN A 106 -13.69 16.19 -5.96
CA GLN A 106 -12.82 17.29 -5.57
C GLN A 106 -12.06 17.93 -6.73
N GLY A 107 -12.24 17.42 -7.96
CA GLY A 107 -11.55 17.90 -9.15
C GLY A 107 -10.07 17.51 -9.22
N ALA A 108 -9.56 16.68 -8.30
CA ALA A 108 -8.16 16.27 -8.27
C ALA A 108 -7.76 15.42 -9.49
N LEU A 109 -8.74 14.80 -10.16
CA LEU A 109 -8.55 14.02 -11.38
C LEU A 109 -8.85 14.82 -12.66
N ALA A 110 -9.10 16.13 -12.60
CA ALA A 110 -9.53 16.92 -13.76
C ALA A 110 -8.54 16.92 -14.93
N SER A 111 -7.22 16.78 -14.66
CA SER A 111 -6.16 16.65 -15.67
C SER A 111 -5.90 15.21 -16.11
N HIS A 112 -6.54 14.23 -15.49
CA HIS A 112 -6.33 12.80 -15.75
C HIS A 112 -7.47 12.25 -16.60
N ARG A 113 -7.14 11.30 -17.48
CA ARG A 113 -8.10 10.57 -18.31
C ARG A 113 -7.80 9.09 -18.19
N GLY A 114 -8.85 8.30 -18.05
CA GLY A 114 -8.78 6.85 -18.13
C GLY A 114 -8.44 6.39 -19.55
N PRO A 115 -8.11 5.10 -19.72
CA PRO A 115 -7.64 4.51 -20.99
C PRO A 115 -8.58 4.72 -22.19
N HIS A 116 -9.86 5.00 -21.93
CA HIS A 116 -10.89 5.21 -22.96
C HIS A 116 -11.56 6.59 -22.89
N GLY A 117 -10.93 7.57 -22.23
CA GLY A 117 -11.46 8.94 -22.13
C GLY A 117 -12.53 9.15 -21.05
N GLY A 118 -12.96 8.09 -20.36
CA GLY A 118 -13.70 8.18 -19.10
C GLY A 118 -12.79 8.42 -17.90
N LEU A 119 -13.37 8.62 -16.71
CA LEU A 119 -12.70 8.33 -15.44
C LEU A 119 -13.07 6.92 -15.00
#